data_AF-A0A2V7EPE9-F1
#
_entry.id   AF-A0A2V7EPE9-F1
#
_cell.length_a   1.000
_cell.length_b   1.000
_cell.length_c   1.000
_cell.angle_alpha   90.00
_cell.angle_beta   90.00
_cell.angle_gamma   90.00
#
_symmetry.space_group_name_H-M   'P 1'
#
loop_
_entity.id
_entity.type
_entity.pdbx_description
1 polymer ?
#
loop_
_entity_poly.entity_id
_entity_poly.type
_entity_poly.pdbx_seq_one_letter_code
_entity_poly.pdbx_strand_id
1 'polypeptide(L)'
;MLRIVDPQRAAVLAVAEAAGATFPYVVRSGNWWVIADNPLAYAGPADRYLAFADILHDVLDENHPPQRSAVIRIEDVNPLSKAEQLRAIADLLSAEHVPFVVAVIPFYVEPRKDVRVALSERPEVVAALQYMVARGGAVALHGSTHQYKGETGVDFEFWDAARQGPIGDDTEAGVAERIEAALAEMFRSGVYPVLWETPHYAASSLDYAVLARYFTTAMEQRLALDDARTSFYFPFFVKRDAYGQQIIPENLGYVPLATPTVDHLLRAASANLVVRDGFASAFFHPFVDLAPLRELVRGVKKLGYTYLDVKTLTNVVRAQNKVVVTGKADVKLSLTGHYLAEHFFNEQGAPVEESVGSRRLWGEVERK
;
A
#
# COMPACT_ATOMS: atom_id res chain seq x y z
N MET A 1 16.82 -34.32 1.44
CA MET A 1 17.98 -33.61 2.01
C MET A 1 19.06 -33.54 0.93
N LEU A 2 19.49 -32.34 0.57
CA LEU A 2 20.42 -32.13 -0.55
C LEU A 2 21.85 -32.52 -0.16
N ARG A 3 22.58 -33.21 -1.04
CA ARG A 3 23.99 -33.57 -0.85
C ARG A 3 24.82 -33.08 -2.02
N ILE A 4 25.92 -32.38 -1.72
CA ILE A 4 26.92 -31.97 -2.73
C ILE A 4 27.88 -33.14 -2.97
N VAL A 5 27.96 -33.60 -4.23
CA VAL A 5 28.87 -34.69 -4.65
C VAL A 5 30.16 -34.17 -5.29
N ASP A 6 30.12 -32.97 -5.87
CA ASP A 6 31.27 -32.29 -6.47
C ASP A 6 31.29 -30.81 -6.01
N PRO A 7 32.03 -30.49 -4.93
CA PRO A 7 32.12 -29.13 -4.41
C PRO A 7 32.82 -28.13 -5.34
N GLN A 8 33.55 -28.59 -6.37
CA GLN A 8 34.21 -27.69 -7.31
C GLN A 8 33.22 -27.16 -8.37
N ARG A 9 32.10 -27.86 -8.57
CA ARG A 9 31.09 -27.52 -9.59
C ARG A 9 29.81 -26.94 -8.99
N ALA A 10 29.66 -26.94 -7.68
CA ALA A 10 28.45 -26.51 -6.99
C ALA A 10 28.75 -25.43 -5.95
N ALA A 11 28.05 -24.30 -6.04
CA ALA A 11 28.08 -23.24 -5.03
C ALA A 11 26.86 -23.40 -4.10
N VAL A 12 27.09 -23.43 -2.79
CA VAL A 12 26.04 -23.36 -1.78
C VAL A 12 25.85 -21.88 -1.40
N LEU A 13 24.68 -21.35 -1.68
CA LEU A 13 24.36 -19.91 -1.53
C LEU A 13 23.57 -19.63 -0.24
N ALA A 14 22.83 -20.63 0.24
CA ALA A 14 22.13 -20.56 1.52
C ALA A 14 22.15 -21.93 2.20
N VAL A 15 22.12 -21.93 3.53
CA VAL A 15 22.01 -23.13 4.36
C VAL A 15 20.79 -23.08 5.27
N ALA A 16 20.21 -24.24 5.55
CA ALA A 16 19.15 -24.42 6.54
C ALA A 16 19.73 -25.08 7.79
N GLU A 17 19.31 -24.66 8.98
CA GLU A 17 19.76 -25.25 10.24
C GLU A 17 18.62 -25.99 10.92
N ALA A 18 18.87 -27.24 11.31
CA ALA A 18 17.91 -28.03 12.07
C ALA A 18 18.63 -28.96 13.05
N ALA A 19 18.20 -28.96 14.32
CA ALA A 19 18.74 -29.82 15.38
C ALA A 19 20.28 -29.80 15.50
N GLY A 20 20.90 -28.62 15.30
CA GLY A 20 22.36 -28.44 15.41
C GLY A 20 23.16 -28.86 14.17
N ALA A 21 22.50 -29.17 13.04
CA ALA A 21 23.15 -29.52 11.79
C ALA A 21 22.75 -28.58 10.63
N THR A 22 23.66 -28.40 9.67
CA THR A 22 23.52 -27.46 8.54
C THR A 22 23.32 -28.17 7.20
N PHE A 23 22.20 -27.84 6.57
CA PHE A 23 21.63 -28.23 5.29
C PHE A 23 22.02 -27.36 4.08
N PRO A 24 22.58 -27.80 2.93
CA PRO A 24 22.50 -26.96 1.74
C PRO A 24 21.03 -26.67 1.38
N TYR A 25 20.65 -25.39 1.31
CA TYR A 25 19.29 -24.94 1.03
C TYR A 25 19.14 -24.44 -0.40
N VAL A 26 19.98 -23.49 -0.80
CA VAL A 26 20.06 -22.99 -2.18
C VAL A 26 21.40 -23.36 -2.76
N VAL A 27 21.39 -24.01 -3.92
CA VAL A 27 22.59 -24.47 -4.62
C VAL A 27 22.53 -24.11 -6.08
N ARG A 28 23.66 -23.65 -6.61
CA ARG A 28 23.85 -23.34 -8.02
C ARG A 28 24.95 -24.22 -8.62
N SER A 29 24.73 -24.79 -9.80
CA SER A 29 25.77 -25.40 -10.63
C SER A 29 25.62 -24.94 -12.08
N GLY A 30 26.48 -24.04 -12.54
CA GLY A 30 26.29 -23.35 -13.81
C GLY A 30 24.96 -22.58 -13.82
N ASN A 31 24.04 -22.97 -14.71
CA ASN A 31 22.69 -22.41 -14.80
C ASN A 31 21.62 -23.26 -14.12
N TRP A 32 22.02 -24.34 -13.44
CA TRP A 32 21.11 -25.18 -12.67
C TRP A 32 20.97 -24.64 -11.25
N TRP A 33 19.73 -24.39 -10.82
CA TRP A 33 19.40 -23.91 -9.48
C TRP A 33 18.56 -24.95 -8.75
N VAL A 34 18.86 -25.19 -7.47
CA VAL A 34 18.06 -26.03 -6.59
C VAL A 34 17.73 -25.26 -5.32
N ILE A 35 16.44 -25.20 -5.01
CA ILE A 35 15.91 -24.77 -3.73
C ILE A 35 15.35 -26.01 -3.03
N ALA A 36 15.77 -26.27 -1.81
CA ALA A 36 15.54 -27.56 -1.16
C ALA A 36 14.09 -27.82 -0.71
N ASP A 37 13.20 -26.83 -0.82
CA ASP A 37 11.78 -26.92 -0.51
C ASP A 37 10.92 -25.97 -1.37
N ASN A 38 9.64 -25.81 -1.03
CA ASN A 38 8.80 -24.74 -1.58
C ASN A 38 8.96 -23.47 -0.74
N PRO A 39 9.70 -22.45 -1.21
CA PRO A 39 9.95 -21.22 -0.44
C PRO A 39 8.70 -20.35 -0.30
N LEU A 40 7.64 -20.61 -1.07
CA LEU A 40 6.37 -19.86 -1.03
C LEU A 40 5.36 -20.45 -0.03
N ALA A 41 5.61 -21.66 0.48
CA ALA A 41 4.69 -22.31 1.39
C ALA A 41 4.79 -21.75 2.81
N TYR A 42 3.68 -21.22 3.33
CA TYR A 42 3.54 -20.65 4.67
C TYR A 42 4.48 -19.46 4.94
N ALA A 43 4.83 -18.71 3.89
CA ALA A 43 5.74 -17.58 4.01
C ALA A 43 5.19 -16.50 4.95
N GLY A 44 6.02 -16.07 5.89
CA GLY A 44 5.76 -14.93 6.75
C GLY A 44 6.80 -13.82 6.57
N PRO A 45 6.60 -12.66 7.23
CA PRO A 45 7.46 -11.48 7.17
C PRO A 45 8.97 -11.70 7.41
N ALA A 46 9.35 -12.79 8.09
CA ALA A 46 10.73 -13.10 8.45
C ALA A 46 11.14 -14.54 8.12
N ASP A 47 10.44 -15.18 7.16
CA ASP A 47 10.66 -16.60 6.81
C ASP A 47 11.75 -16.75 5.72
N ARG A 48 12.16 -18.01 5.47
CA ARG A 48 13.13 -18.42 4.44
C ARG A 48 12.81 -17.95 3.02
N TYR A 49 11.56 -17.60 2.75
CA TYR A 49 11.13 -16.98 1.50
C TYR A 49 11.98 -15.76 1.13
N LEU A 50 12.45 -14.98 2.13
CA LEU A 50 13.30 -13.81 1.90
C LEU A 50 14.62 -14.15 1.21
N ALA A 51 15.24 -15.30 1.56
CA ALA A 51 16.44 -15.75 0.88
C ALA A 51 16.15 -16.07 -0.58
N PHE A 52 15.04 -16.78 -0.85
CA PHE A 52 14.60 -17.06 -2.22
C PHE A 52 14.33 -15.77 -3.01
N ALA A 53 13.68 -14.79 -2.41
CA ALA A 53 13.43 -13.49 -3.02
C ALA A 53 14.72 -12.77 -3.42
N ASP A 54 15.76 -12.78 -2.58
CA ASP A 54 17.04 -12.18 -2.96
C ASP A 54 17.72 -12.93 -4.11
N ILE A 55 17.69 -14.26 -4.08
CA ILE A 55 18.30 -15.12 -5.11
C ILE A 55 17.69 -14.90 -6.50
N LEU A 56 16.45 -14.42 -6.59
CA LEU A 56 15.82 -14.11 -7.89
C LEU A 56 16.62 -13.09 -8.70
N HIS A 57 17.35 -12.16 -8.07
CA HIS A 57 18.24 -11.24 -8.79
C HIS A 57 19.34 -12.01 -9.53
N ASP A 58 19.93 -13.03 -8.90
CA ASP A 58 21.00 -13.82 -9.51
C ASP A 58 20.46 -14.80 -10.57
N VAL A 59 19.24 -15.31 -10.36
CA VAL A 59 18.55 -16.20 -11.31
C VAL A 59 18.16 -15.44 -12.58
N LEU A 60 17.72 -14.19 -12.43
CA LEU A 60 17.26 -13.33 -13.52
C LEU A 60 18.37 -12.45 -14.11
N ASP A 61 19.58 -12.50 -13.55
CA ASP A 61 20.74 -11.67 -13.93
C ASP A 61 20.52 -10.15 -13.74
N GLU A 62 19.71 -9.79 -12.74
CA GLU A 62 19.38 -8.41 -12.36
C GLU A 62 20.32 -7.94 -11.23
N ASN A 63 21.59 -7.76 -11.56
CA ASN A 63 22.62 -7.38 -10.58
C ASN A 63 22.75 -5.86 -10.43
N HIS A 64 22.47 -5.35 -9.23
CA HIS A 64 22.65 -3.93 -8.88
C HIS A 64 23.02 -3.76 -7.39
N PRO A 65 23.48 -2.57 -6.98
CA PRO A 65 23.69 -2.26 -5.58
C PRO A 65 22.39 -2.42 -4.76
N PRO A 66 22.45 -2.84 -3.48
CA PRO A 66 21.27 -2.94 -2.64
C PRO A 66 20.57 -1.58 -2.47
N GLN A 67 19.25 -1.55 -2.65
CA GLN A 67 18.40 -0.39 -2.38
C GLN A 67 17.24 -0.77 -1.47
N ARG A 68 17.27 -0.31 -0.22
CA ARG A 68 16.27 -0.70 0.78
C ARG A 68 15.32 0.44 1.10
N SER A 69 14.04 0.20 0.92
CA SER A 69 12.98 1.21 1.04
C SER A 69 12.01 0.90 2.18
N ALA A 70 11.38 1.92 2.73
CA ALA A 70 10.37 1.77 3.78
C ALA A 70 9.16 2.65 3.48
N VAL A 71 7.98 2.24 3.95
CA VAL A 71 6.77 3.06 3.94
C VAL A 71 6.07 2.92 5.29
N ILE A 72 5.60 4.02 5.85
CA ILE A 72 4.72 4.00 7.02
C ILE A 72 3.36 4.56 6.60
N ARG A 73 2.30 3.78 6.83
CA ARG A 73 0.92 4.16 6.55
C ARG A 73 0.18 4.48 7.85
N ILE A 74 -0.61 5.54 7.84
CA ILE A 74 -1.50 5.91 8.95
C ILE A 74 -2.89 5.40 8.58
N GLU A 75 -3.34 4.36 9.30
CA GLU A 75 -4.51 3.54 8.96
C GLU A 75 -5.84 4.14 9.44
N ASP A 76 -6.93 3.71 8.82
CA ASP A 76 -8.30 3.93 9.32
C ASP A 76 -8.67 5.40 9.58
N VAL A 77 -8.05 6.33 8.86
CA VAL A 77 -8.39 7.75 9.00
C VAL A 77 -9.74 8.00 8.35
N ASN A 78 -10.70 8.45 9.14
CA ASN A 78 -12.09 8.57 8.73
C ASN A 78 -12.74 9.83 9.34
N PRO A 79 -13.99 10.18 9.00
CA PRO A 79 -14.65 11.39 9.48
C PRO A 79 -14.75 11.52 11.01
N LEU A 80 -14.63 10.43 11.77
CA LEU A 80 -14.63 10.46 13.24
C LEU A 80 -13.22 10.44 13.85
N SER A 81 -12.17 10.43 13.05
CA SER A 81 -10.80 10.57 13.53
C SER A 81 -10.58 11.92 14.21
N LYS A 82 -9.69 11.93 15.21
CA LYS A 82 -9.37 13.14 15.98
C LYS A 82 -8.34 13.99 15.27
N ALA A 83 -8.73 15.19 14.83
CA ALA A 83 -7.89 16.11 14.07
C ALA A 83 -6.55 16.43 14.78
N GLU A 84 -6.56 16.54 16.11
CA GLU A 84 -5.38 16.78 16.93
C GLU A 84 -4.39 15.61 16.91
N GLN A 85 -4.87 14.36 16.87
CA GLN A 85 -4.02 13.18 16.77
C GLN A 85 -3.36 13.11 15.38
N LEU A 86 -4.13 13.37 14.33
CA LEU A 86 -3.64 13.41 12.95
C LEU A 86 -2.53 14.47 12.77
N ARG A 87 -2.73 15.67 13.34
CA ARG A 87 -1.72 16.74 13.32
C ARG A 87 -0.46 16.36 14.10
N ALA A 88 -0.61 15.74 15.26
CA ALA A 88 0.54 15.31 16.07
C ALA A 88 1.37 14.21 15.39
N ILE A 89 0.71 13.28 14.68
CA ILE A 89 1.37 12.27 13.84
C ILE A 89 2.16 12.94 12.72
N ALA A 90 1.53 13.87 11.99
CA ALA A 90 2.19 14.61 10.91
C ALA A 90 3.41 15.41 11.40
N ASP A 91 3.29 16.09 12.55
CA ASP A 91 4.40 16.83 13.13
C ASP A 91 5.57 15.91 13.51
N LEU A 92 5.28 14.75 14.09
CA LEU A 92 6.29 13.75 14.43
C LEU A 92 7.02 13.25 13.18
N LEU A 93 6.28 12.79 12.17
CA LEU A 93 6.87 12.21 10.96
C LEU A 93 7.63 13.26 10.14
N SER A 94 7.10 14.48 10.05
CA SER A 94 7.77 15.61 9.41
C SER A 94 9.07 15.99 10.12
N ALA A 95 9.08 16.06 11.46
CA ALA A 95 10.29 16.34 12.23
C ALA A 95 11.35 15.25 12.05
N GLU A 96 10.94 13.99 11.90
CA GLU A 96 11.83 12.88 11.58
C GLU A 96 12.23 12.86 10.09
N HIS A 97 11.71 13.74 9.24
CA HIS A 97 11.91 13.72 7.77
C HIS A 97 11.52 12.36 7.18
N VAL A 98 10.30 11.92 7.48
CA VAL A 98 9.71 10.67 7.02
C VAL A 98 8.49 11.01 6.17
N PRO A 99 8.52 10.82 4.84
CA PRO A 99 7.29 10.80 4.04
C PRO A 99 6.44 9.60 4.46
N PHE A 100 5.13 9.74 4.37
CA PHE A 100 4.18 8.73 4.86
C PHE A 100 2.90 8.71 4.02
N VAL A 101 2.12 7.64 4.19
CA VAL A 101 0.82 7.48 3.55
C VAL A 101 -0.28 7.64 4.60
N VAL A 102 -1.41 8.20 4.23
CA VAL A 102 -2.62 8.31 5.06
C VAL A 102 -3.73 7.54 4.35
N ALA A 103 -4.17 6.43 4.94
CA ALA A 103 -5.26 5.60 4.43
C ALA A 103 -6.59 6.22 4.88
N VAL A 104 -7.33 6.81 3.94
CA VAL A 104 -8.53 7.60 4.22
C VAL A 104 -9.78 6.87 3.77
N ILE A 105 -10.75 6.76 4.67
CA ILE A 105 -12.09 6.23 4.45
C ILE A 105 -13.05 7.43 4.38
N PRO A 106 -13.63 7.77 3.22
CA PRO A 106 -14.40 9.01 3.06
C PRO A 106 -15.77 8.99 3.73
N PHE A 107 -16.33 7.82 4.03
CA PHE A 107 -17.62 7.69 4.69
C PHE A 107 -17.50 6.81 5.94
N TYR A 108 -17.79 7.37 7.11
CA TYR A 108 -18.02 6.58 8.30
C TYR A 108 -19.47 6.08 8.33
N VAL A 109 -19.67 4.80 8.60
CA VAL A 109 -20.96 4.14 8.71
C VAL A 109 -20.97 3.25 9.95
N GLU A 110 -22.03 3.35 10.75
CA GLU A 110 -22.31 2.39 11.83
C GLU A 110 -23.81 2.02 11.82
N PRO A 111 -24.19 0.92 11.14
CA PRO A 111 -25.59 0.59 10.90
C PRO A 111 -26.40 0.34 12.18
N ARG A 112 -25.82 -0.19 13.26
CA ARG A 112 -26.57 -0.49 14.49
C ARG A 112 -26.93 0.78 15.28
N LYS A 113 -26.26 1.90 15.00
CA LYS A 113 -26.55 3.21 15.59
C LYS A 113 -27.22 4.17 14.61
N ASP A 114 -27.51 3.73 13.38
CA ASP A 114 -28.03 4.56 12.28
C ASP A 114 -27.16 5.82 12.03
N VAL A 115 -25.84 5.64 12.07
CA VAL A 115 -24.88 6.73 11.86
C VAL A 115 -24.27 6.61 10.47
N ARG A 116 -24.31 7.71 9.71
CA ARG A 116 -23.53 7.91 8.49
C ARG A 116 -22.97 9.32 8.48
N VAL A 117 -21.67 9.45 8.26
CA VAL A 117 -20.97 10.73 8.21
C VAL A 117 -20.02 10.72 7.02
N ALA A 118 -20.15 11.72 6.14
CA ALA A 118 -19.22 11.96 5.06
C ALA A 118 -18.06 12.87 5.51
N LEU A 119 -16.90 12.74 4.87
CA LEU A 119 -15.70 13.50 5.19
C LEU A 119 -15.91 15.01 5.10
N SER A 120 -16.64 15.47 4.09
CA SER A 120 -16.98 16.88 3.86
C SER A 120 -17.85 17.49 4.96
N GLU A 121 -18.51 16.67 5.79
CA GLU A 121 -19.26 17.11 6.97
C GLU A 121 -18.36 17.34 8.20
N ARG A 122 -17.06 17.10 8.08
CA ARG A 122 -16.06 17.18 9.16
C ARG A 122 -14.88 18.07 8.75
N PRO A 123 -15.10 19.39 8.64
CA PRO A 123 -14.09 20.33 8.14
C PRO A 123 -12.79 20.32 8.97
N GLU A 124 -12.86 20.02 10.27
CA GLU A 124 -11.71 19.87 11.15
C GLU A 124 -10.82 18.68 10.77
N VAL A 125 -11.42 17.55 10.36
CA VAL A 125 -10.70 16.37 9.88
C VAL A 125 -10.13 16.63 8.50
N VAL A 126 -10.91 17.26 7.61
CA VAL A 126 -10.43 17.69 6.29
C VAL A 126 -9.20 18.59 6.40
N ALA A 127 -9.26 19.60 7.27
CA ALA A 127 -8.14 20.51 7.52
C ALA A 127 -6.93 19.79 8.13
N ALA A 128 -7.14 18.73 8.93
CA ALA A 128 -6.06 17.89 9.43
C ALA A 128 -5.44 17.04 8.32
N LEU A 129 -6.22 16.44 7.42
CA LEU A 129 -5.71 15.70 6.26
C LEU A 129 -4.86 16.58 5.34
N GLN A 130 -5.35 17.78 5.02
CA GLN A 130 -4.58 18.76 4.24
C GLN A 130 -3.28 19.16 4.96
N TYR A 131 -3.32 19.30 6.29
CA TYR A 131 -2.13 19.53 7.10
C TYR A 131 -1.14 18.36 7.04
N MET A 132 -1.62 17.10 7.09
CA MET A 132 -0.78 15.92 6.94
C MET A 132 -0.08 15.91 5.57
N VAL A 133 -0.80 16.26 4.50
CA VAL A 133 -0.21 16.39 3.14
C VAL A 133 0.88 17.46 3.12
N ALA A 134 0.63 18.63 3.71
CA ALA A 134 1.62 19.71 3.83
C ALA A 134 2.87 19.32 4.63
N ARG A 135 2.81 18.22 5.40
CA ARG A 135 3.88 17.67 6.23
C ARG A 135 4.55 16.44 5.65
N GLY A 136 4.31 16.13 4.37
CA GLY A 136 4.94 15.02 3.65
C GLY A 136 4.03 13.80 3.46
N GLY A 137 2.78 13.88 3.91
CA GLY A 137 1.78 12.84 3.70
C GLY A 137 1.34 12.72 2.24
N ALA A 138 1.09 11.50 1.80
CA ALA A 138 0.34 11.17 0.60
C ALA A 138 -0.97 10.49 1.01
N VAL A 139 -2.04 10.66 0.24
CA VAL A 139 -3.34 10.06 0.58
C VAL A 139 -3.56 8.78 -0.22
N ALA A 140 -3.88 7.70 0.46
CA ALA A 140 -4.46 6.49 -0.13
C ALA A 140 -5.97 6.50 0.10
N LEU A 141 -6.74 6.04 -0.90
CA LEU A 141 -8.15 5.73 -0.67
C LEU A 141 -8.25 4.32 -0.09
N HIS A 142 -8.88 4.20 1.07
CA HIS A 142 -8.95 2.96 1.86
C HIS A 142 -10.38 2.42 1.91
N GLY A 143 -10.91 2.04 0.74
CA GLY A 143 -12.33 1.75 0.63
C GLY A 143 -13.21 3.00 0.53
N SER A 144 -14.51 2.79 0.31
CA SER A 144 -15.53 3.82 0.38
C SER A 144 -16.01 4.01 1.82
N THR A 145 -16.28 2.90 2.50
CA THR A 145 -16.78 2.87 3.88
C THR A 145 -15.97 1.97 4.79
N HIS A 146 -15.04 1.17 4.24
CA HIS A 146 -14.30 0.15 4.95
C HIS A 146 -15.21 -0.75 5.78
N GLN A 147 -16.33 -1.16 5.19
CA GLN A 147 -17.23 -2.13 5.80
C GLN A 147 -18.06 -2.86 4.76
N TYR A 148 -18.54 -4.05 5.11
CA TYR A 148 -19.53 -4.79 4.35
C TYR A 148 -20.86 -4.79 5.07
N LYS A 149 -20.86 -5.11 6.37
CA LYS A 149 -22.06 -5.16 7.23
C LYS A 149 -21.85 -4.53 8.60
N GLY A 150 -20.61 -4.27 8.98
CA GLY A 150 -20.22 -3.78 10.29
C GLY A 150 -20.07 -2.26 10.38
N GLU A 151 -19.31 -1.87 11.40
CA GLU A 151 -18.84 -0.49 11.59
C GLU A 151 -17.64 -0.26 10.66
N THR A 152 -17.55 0.95 10.10
CA THR A 152 -16.36 1.40 9.37
C THR A 152 -15.06 1.09 10.13
N GLY A 153 -14.10 0.47 9.44
CA GLY A 153 -12.79 0.10 9.98
C GLY A 153 -12.75 -1.24 10.72
N VAL A 154 -13.89 -1.91 10.91
CA VAL A 154 -13.95 -3.18 11.68
C VAL A 154 -13.91 -4.41 10.79
N ASP A 155 -14.72 -4.44 9.72
CA ASP A 155 -14.80 -5.55 8.77
C ASP A 155 -14.17 -5.19 7.41
N PHE A 156 -14.26 -6.13 6.47
CA PHE A 156 -13.80 -5.96 5.09
C PHE A 156 -14.85 -5.20 4.28
N GLU A 157 -14.47 -4.56 3.18
CA GLU A 157 -15.43 -3.95 2.24
C GLU A 157 -15.74 -4.84 1.02
N PHE A 158 -14.75 -5.59 0.54
CA PHE A 158 -14.82 -6.39 -0.70
C PHE A 158 -14.70 -7.90 -0.43
N TRP A 159 -14.96 -8.32 0.80
CA TRP A 159 -14.79 -9.71 1.22
C TRP A 159 -15.80 -10.13 2.28
N ASP A 160 -16.35 -11.33 2.17
CA ASP A 160 -17.21 -11.91 3.21
C ASP A 160 -16.36 -12.74 4.17
N ALA A 161 -15.91 -12.12 5.25
CA ALA A 161 -15.10 -12.77 6.28
C ALA A 161 -15.79 -13.98 6.93
N ALA A 162 -17.14 -13.99 7.02
CA ALA A 162 -17.86 -15.13 7.59
C ALA A 162 -17.82 -16.35 6.66
N ARG A 163 -17.79 -16.11 5.34
CA ARG A 163 -17.69 -17.17 4.33
C ARG A 163 -16.26 -17.44 3.86
N GLN A 164 -15.30 -16.61 4.26
CA GLN A 164 -13.91 -16.66 3.80
C GLN A 164 -13.81 -16.64 2.27
N GLY A 165 -14.59 -15.76 1.63
CA GLY A 165 -14.69 -15.69 0.17
C GLY A 165 -15.21 -14.34 -0.35
N PRO A 166 -15.28 -14.18 -1.68
CA PRO A 166 -15.90 -13.03 -2.33
C PRO A 166 -17.33 -12.75 -1.86
N ILE A 167 -17.77 -11.50 -1.97
CA ILE A 167 -19.15 -11.12 -1.74
C ILE A 167 -20.01 -11.71 -2.87
N GLY A 168 -21.05 -12.48 -2.50
CA GLY A 168 -21.77 -13.34 -3.46
C GLY A 168 -22.54 -12.61 -4.57
N ASP A 169 -23.00 -11.38 -4.33
CA ASP A 169 -23.77 -10.56 -5.28
C ASP A 169 -22.95 -9.40 -5.84
N ASP A 170 -21.61 -9.48 -5.80
CA ASP A 170 -20.76 -8.40 -6.28
C ASP A 170 -20.76 -8.30 -7.81
N THR A 171 -20.62 -7.08 -8.32
CA THR A 171 -20.63 -6.79 -9.76
C THR A 171 -19.65 -5.67 -10.08
N GLU A 172 -19.10 -5.68 -11.30
CA GLU A 172 -18.17 -4.62 -11.70
C GLU A 172 -18.78 -3.21 -11.59
N ALA A 173 -20.07 -3.08 -11.91
CA ALA A 173 -20.81 -1.82 -11.81
C ALA A 173 -20.97 -1.38 -10.35
N GLY A 174 -21.26 -2.31 -9.43
CA GLY A 174 -21.40 -2.03 -8.01
C GLY A 174 -20.08 -1.57 -7.37
N VAL A 175 -18.97 -2.24 -7.71
CA VAL A 175 -17.64 -1.81 -7.27
C VAL A 175 -17.31 -0.42 -7.83
N ALA A 176 -17.50 -0.20 -9.14
CA ALA A 176 -17.25 1.09 -9.76
C ALA A 176 -18.08 2.21 -9.13
N GLU A 177 -19.37 2.00 -8.87
CA GLU A 177 -20.24 2.99 -8.21
C GLU A 177 -19.71 3.39 -6.83
N ARG A 178 -19.27 2.41 -6.02
CA ARG A 178 -18.69 2.67 -4.69
C ARG A 178 -17.42 3.51 -4.76
N ILE A 179 -16.51 3.19 -5.69
CA ILE A 179 -15.24 3.89 -5.87
C ILE A 179 -15.44 5.30 -6.41
N GLU A 180 -16.36 5.49 -7.36
CA GLU A 180 -16.71 6.82 -7.89
C GLU A 180 -17.33 7.70 -6.80
N ALA A 181 -18.22 7.15 -5.96
CA ALA A 181 -18.79 7.88 -4.83
C ALA A 181 -17.73 8.30 -3.81
N ALA A 182 -16.78 7.40 -3.51
CA ALA A 182 -15.66 7.65 -2.62
C ALA A 182 -14.73 8.75 -3.16
N LEU A 183 -14.32 8.66 -4.43
CA LEU A 183 -13.50 9.67 -5.09
C LEU A 183 -14.22 11.03 -5.17
N ALA A 184 -15.51 11.05 -5.48
CA ALA A 184 -16.29 12.28 -5.50
C ALA A 184 -16.31 12.97 -4.13
N GLU A 185 -16.41 12.20 -3.03
CA GLU A 185 -16.38 12.72 -1.67
C GLU A 185 -15.00 13.26 -1.27
N MET A 186 -13.94 12.53 -1.64
CA MET A 186 -12.55 12.98 -1.44
C MET A 186 -12.29 14.31 -2.16
N PHE A 187 -12.66 14.39 -3.45
CA PHE A 187 -12.48 15.60 -4.25
C PHE A 187 -13.33 16.78 -3.76
N ARG A 188 -14.56 16.54 -3.29
CA ARG A 188 -15.41 17.56 -2.66
C ARG A 188 -14.74 18.15 -1.42
N SER A 189 -13.98 17.34 -0.70
CA SER A 189 -13.23 17.72 0.49
C SER A 189 -11.86 18.35 0.17
N GLY A 190 -11.49 18.49 -1.10
CA GLY A 190 -10.16 18.97 -1.49
C GLY A 190 -9.03 18.02 -1.07
N VAL A 191 -9.33 16.73 -0.97
CA VAL A 191 -8.37 15.67 -0.66
C VAL A 191 -8.22 14.80 -1.90
N TYR A 192 -6.99 14.59 -2.35
CA TYR A 192 -6.70 13.93 -3.64
C TYR A 192 -5.90 12.65 -3.38
N PRO A 193 -6.56 11.47 -3.34
CA PRO A 193 -5.84 10.21 -3.20
C PRO A 193 -4.96 9.97 -4.44
N VAL A 194 -3.79 9.37 -4.22
CA VAL A 194 -2.83 9.03 -5.28
C VAL A 194 -2.59 7.53 -5.42
N LEU A 195 -3.03 6.73 -4.45
CA LEU A 195 -2.96 5.27 -4.47
C LEU A 195 -4.18 4.66 -3.78
N TRP A 196 -4.33 3.35 -3.94
CA TRP A 196 -5.38 2.55 -3.31
C TRP A 196 -4.83 1.72 -2.15
N GLU A 197 -5.71 1.36 -1.23
CA GLU A 197 -5.45 0.27 -0.30
C GLU A 197 -6.76 -0.46 0.02
N THR A 198 -6.80 -1.75 -0.31
CA THR A 198 -8.00 -2.56 -0.15
C THR A 198 -8.25 -2.82 1.33
N PRO A 199 -9.43 -2.50 1.89
CA PRO A 199 -9.80 -2.83 3.27
C PRO A 199 -9.42 -4.26 3.68
N HIS A 200 -8.51 -4.40 4.65
CA HIS A 200 -7.92 -5.68 5.11
C HIS A 200 -7.29 -6.54 3.99
N TYR A 201 -6.87 -5.91 2.90
CA TYR A 201 -6.21 -6.50 1.73
C TYR A 201 -6.95 -7.65 1.05
N ALA A 202 -8.26 -7.81 1.27
CA ALA A 202 -9.03 -8.87 0.64
C ALA A 202 -10.14 -8.31 -0.25
N ALA A 203 -10.08 -8.72 -1.51
CA ALA A 203 -11.03 -8.45 -2.56
C ALA A 203 -11.02 -9.63 -3.53
N SER A 204 -12.08 -9.81 -4.31
CA SER A 204 -12.11 -10.84 -5.34
C SER A 204 -11.25 -10.43 -6.55
N SER A 205 -10.93 -11.40 -7.40
CA SER A 205 -10.25 -11.16 -8.67
C SER A 205 -11.04 -10.20 -9.59
N LEU A 206 -12.36 -10.21 -9.49
CA LEU A 206 -13.24 -9.26 -10.19
C LEU A 206 -13.01 -7.84 -9.66
N ASP A 207 -13.05 -7.67 -8.34
CA ASP A 207 -12.95 -6.33 -7.72
C ASP A 207 -11.55 -5.76 -7.92
N TYR A 208 -10.49 -6.56 -7.78
CA TYR A 208 -9.12 -6.13 -8.09
C TYR A 208 -9.00 -5.66 -9.55
N ALA A 209 -9.63 -6.36 -10.49
CA ALA A 209 -9.63 -5.95 -11.90
C ALA A 209 -10.39 -4.64 -12.13
N VAL A 210 -11.41 -4.31 -11.32
CA VAL A 210 -12.10 -3.02 -11.37
C VAL A 210 -11.25 -1.94 -10.72
N LEU A 211 -10.71 -2.18 -9.51
CA LEU A 211 -9.86 -1.25 -8.77
C LEU A 211 -8.64 -0.82 -9.58
N ALA A 212 -8.03 -1.72 -10.35
CA ALA A 212 -6.92 -1.44 -11.25
C ALA A 212 -7.25 -0.46 -12.39
N ARG A 213 -8.53 -0.32 -12.77
CA ARG A 213 -8.98 0.69 -13.75
C ARG A 213 -8.92 2.10 -13.14
N TYR A 214 -9.14 2.19 -11.84
CA TYR A 214 -9.15 3.44 -11.08
C TYR A 214 -7.74 3.84 -10.63
N PHE A 215 -6.99 2.93 -10.03
CA PHE A 215 -5.71 3.22 -9.40
C PHE A 215 -4.59 2.40 -10.06
N THR A 216 -3.52 3.06 -10.51
CA THR A 216 -2.34 2.35 -11.02
C THR A 216 -1.46 1.79 -9.92
N THR A 217 -1.64 2.22 -8.67
CA THR A 217 -0.78 1.87 -7.54
C THR A 217 -1.62 1.52 -6.33
N ALA A 218 -1.25 0.45 -5.63
CA ALA A 218 -1.81 0.07 -4.34
C ALA A 218 -0.72 -0.20 -3.29
N MET A 219 -1.03 -0.04 -2.01
CA MET A 219 -0.16 -0.44 -0.89
C MET A 219 -0.85 -1.49 -0.02
N GLU A 220 -0.52 -2.77 -0.19
CA GLU A 220 -1.28 -3.86 0.43
C GLU A 220 -0.57 -5.23 0.32
N GLN A 221 -1.18 -6.24 0.96
CA GLN A 221 -0.84 -7.64 0.75
C GLN A 221 -1.82 -8.28 -0.24
N ARG A 222 -1.51 -8.18 -1.55
CA ARG A 222 -2.39 -8.67 -2.62
C ARG A 222 -2.65 -10.19 -2.48
N LEU A 223 -3.92 -10.59 -2.59
CA LEU A 223 -4.27 -12.01 -2.67
C LEU A 223 -3.90 -12.57 -4.05
N ALA A 224 -3.30 -13.77 -4.08
CA ALA A 224 -2.99 -14.47 -5.32
C ALA A 224 -4.23 -15.03 -6.03
N LEU A 225 -5.18 -15.49 -5.22
CA LEU A 225 -6.43 -16.14 -5.60
C LEU A 225 -7.55 -15.57 -4.74
N ASP A 226 -8.79 -15.92 -5.07
CA ASP A 226 -9.98 -15.64 -4.25
C ASP A 226 -9.99 -16.55 -3.01
N ASP A 227 -8.93 -16.46 -2.20
CA ASP A 227 -8.67 -17.19 -0.98
C ASP A 227 -7.76 -16.34 -0.09
N ALA A 228 -8.27 -15.92 1.07
CA ALA A 228 -7.55 -15.07 2.03
C ALA A 228 -6.22 -15.69 2.53
N ARG A 229 -6.04 -17.01 2.41
CA ARG A 229 -4.79 -17.71 2.75
C ARG A 229 -3.67 -17.46 1.74
N THR A 230 -3.98 -16.82 0.61
CA THR A 230 -3.05 -16.54 -0.48
C THR A 230 -2.53 -15.10 -0.48
N SER A 231 -2.69 -14.39 0.63
CA SER A 231 -2.07 -13.09 0.86
C SER A 231 -0.55 -13.16 0.74
N PHE A 232 0.04 -12.32 -0.11
CA PHE A 232 1.49 -12.27 -0.31
C PHE A 232 2.17 -11.20 0.53
N TYR A 233 3.13 -11.63 1.35
CA TYR A 233 4.12 -10.78 2.01
C TYR A 233 5.31 -10.52 1.07
N PHE A 234 5.09 -9.77 0.00
CA PHE A 234 6.19 -9.41 -0.89
C PHE A 234 7.24 -8.59 -0.13
N PRO A 235 8.53 -8.97 -0.15
CA PRO A 235 9.57 -8.18 0.48
C PRO A 235 10.13 -7.10 -0.45
N PHE A 236 9.50 -6.86 -1.59
CA PHE A 236 9.96 -5.93 -2.63
C PHE A 236 8.79 -5.26 -3.34
N PHE A 237 9.07 -4.17 -4.03
CA PHE A 237 8.10 -3.47 -4.87
C PHE A 237 7.72 -4.29 -6.11
N VAL A 238 6.42 -4.49 -6.34
CA VAL A 238 5.93 -5.16 -7.54
C VAL A 238 5.66 -4.10 -8.60
N LYS A 239 6.45 -4.09 -9.68
CA LYS A 239 6.31 -3.12 -10.78
C LYS A 239 5.00 -3.29 -11.57
N ARG A 240 4.48 -4.52 -11.62
CA ARG A 240 3.24 -4.87 -12.31
C ARG A 240 2.70 -6.18 -11.75
N ASP A 241 1.51 -6.14 -11.17
CA ASP A 241 0.76 -7.33 -10.75
C ASP A 241 -0.05 -7.94 -11.91
N ALA A 242 -0.89 -8.94 -11.61
CA ALA A 242 -1.74 -9.61 -12.58
C ALA A 242 -2.79 -8.67 -13.24
N TYR A 243 -3.09 -7.53 -12.62
CA TYR A 243 -4.08 -6.54 -13.08
C TYR A 243 -3.44 -5.28 -13.67
N GLY A 244 -2.10 -5.20 -13.69
CA GLY A 244 -1.36 -4.07 -14.24
C GLY A 244 -0.97 -3.01 -13.21
N GLN A 245 -1.28 -3.19 -11.93
CA GLN A 245 -0.98 -2.23 -10.86
C GLN A 245 0.45 -2.38 -10.35
N GLN A 246 1.00 -1.28 -9.87
CA GLN A 246 2.17 -1.27 -9.00
C GLN A 246 1.74 -1.60 -7.57
N ILE A 247 2.45 -2.51 -6.90
CA ILE A 247 2.16 -2.85 -5.49
C ILE A 247 3.35 -2.46 -4.62
N ILE A 248 3.10 -1.51 -3.72
CA ILE A 248 3.96 -1.24 -2.57
C ILE A 248 3.61 -2.29 -1.51
N PRO A 249 4.56 -3.13 -1.08
CA PRO A 249 4.23 -4.17 -0.12
C PRO A 249 3.92 -3.55 1.25
N GLU A 250 2.98 -4.14 1.97
CA GLU A 250 2.91 -4.02 3.43
C GLU A 250 3.35 -5.37 4.01
N ASN A 251 4.53 -5.41 4.66
CA ASN A 251 5.20 -6.68 4.97
C ASN A 251 5.71 -6.77 6.40
N LEU A 252 5.42 -5.81 7.27
CA LEU A 252 5.83 -5.84 8.68
C LEU A 252 4.64 -6.00 9.64
N GLY A 253 3.46 -5.54 9.24
CA GLY A 253 2.25 -5.45 10.05
C GLY A 253 2.12 -4.09 10.72
N TYR A 254 1.57 -4.10 11.93
CA TYR A 254 1.23 -2.89 12.67
C TYR A 254 1.67 -2.94 14.14
N VAL A 255 1.59 -1.78 14.79
CA VAL A 255 1.75 -1.64 16.24
C VAL A 255 0.42 -1.98 16.93
N PRO A 256 0.32 -3.11 17.67
CA PRO A 256 -0.94 -3.53 18.26
C PRO A 256 -1.35 -2.61 19.41
N LEU A 257 -2.63 -2.20 19.45
CA LEU A 257 -3.15 -1.34 20.51
C LEU A 257 -3.00 -1.97 21.91
N ALA A 258 -3.26 -3.27 22.02
CA ALA A 258 -3.20 -4.00 23.30
C ALA A 258 -1.75 -4.18 23.83
N THR A 259 -0.75 -4.11 22.95
CA THR A 259 0.66 -4.31 23.30
C THR A 259 1.51 -3.48 22.34
N PRO A 260 1.61 -2.15 22.56
CA PRO A 260 2.16 -1.22 21.59
C PRO A 260 3.69 -1.21 21.57
N THR A 261 4.29 -2.38 21.33
CA THR A 261 5.73 -2.56 21.14
C THR A 261 6.07 -2.63 19.66
N VAL A 262 7.29 -2.24 19.28
CA VAL A 262 7.75 -2.26 17.88
C VAL A 262 8.79 -3.34 17.59
N ASP A 263 9.23 -4.08 18.61
CA ASP A 263 10.31 -5.07 18.49
C ASP A 263 10.02 -6.15 17.43
N HIS A 264 8.77 -6.58 17.27
CA HIS A 264 8.42 -7.55 16.22
C HIS A 264 8.56 -6.96 14.82
N LEU A 265 8.15 -5.71 14.62
CA LEU A 265 8.30 -4.99 13.36
C LEU A 265 9.77 -4.76 13.02
N LEU A 266 10.59 -4.37 14.00
CA LEU A 266 12.02 -4.14 13.81
C LEU A 266 12.80 -5.44 13.56
N ARG A 267 12.40 -6.56 14.19
CA ARG A 267 12.95 -7.88 13.85
C ARG A 267 12.59 -8.29 12.43
N ALA A 268 11.34 -8.09 12.00
CA ALA A 268 10.92 -8.38 10.64
C ALA A 268 11.67 -7.49 9.62
N ALA A 269 11.80 -6.19 9.88
CA ALA A 269 12.58 -5.28 9.05
C ALA A 269 14.05 -5.71 8.98
N SER A 270 14.65 -6.10 10.10
CA SER A 270 16.02 -6.61 10.12
C SER A 270 16.19 -7.89 9.30
N ALA A 271 15.19 -8.80 9.31
CA ALA A 271 15.22 -10.02 8.51
C ALA A 271 15.15 -9.69 7.00
N ASN A 272 14.37 -8.69 6.61
CA ASN A 272 14.23 -8.24 5.23
C ASN A 272 15.50 -7.60 4.65
N LEU A 273 16.52 -7.28 5.46
CA LEU A 273 17.82 -6.81 4.98
C LEU A 273 18.54 -7.83 4.08
N VAL A 274 18.18 -9.11 4.16
CA VAL A 274 18.72 -10.15 3.26
C VAL A 274 18.36 -9.87 1.79
N VAL A 275 17.24 -9.19 1.53
CA VAL A 275 16.81 -8.83 0.17
C VAL A 275 17.47 -7.52 -0.23
N ARG A 276 18.20 -7.53 -1.35
CA ARG A 276 18.89 -6.35 -1.91
C ARG A 276 17.94 -5.18 -2.16
N ASP A 277 16.76 -5.47 -2.72
CA ASP A 277 15.65 -4.52 -2.91
C ASP A 277 14.56 -4.62 -1.85
N GLY A 278 14.97 -4.96 -0.63
CA GLY A 278 14.07 -5.20 0.50
C GLY A 278 13.24 -3.97 0.87
N PHE A 279 11.95 -4.20 1.15
CA PHE A 279 11.04 -3.24 1.73
C PHE A 279 10.81 -3.48 3.22
N ALA A 280 10.60 -2.41 3.97
CA ALA A 280 10.19 -2.40 5.37
C ALA A 280 8.96 -1.51 5.53
N SER A 281 7.79 -2.06 5.24
CA SER A 281 6.53 -1.31 5.25
C SER A 281 5.62 -1.76 6.37
N ALA A 282 5.07 -0.80 7.11
CA ALA A 282 4.18 -1.02 8.24
C ALA A 282 3.02 -0.02 8.24
N PHE A 283 2.01 -0.28 9.07
CA PHE A 283 0.95 0.70 9.35
C PHE A 283 0.79 1.00 10.85
N PHE A 284 0.20 2.15 11.14
CA PHE A 284 -0.02 2.67 12.48
C PHE A 284 -1.39 3.32 12.59
N HIS A 285 -2.15 2.98 13.62
CA HIS A 285 -3.48 3.56 13.81
C HIS A 285 -3.41 4.88 14.60
N PRO A 286 -4.15 5.93 14.23
CA PRO A 286 -4.12 7.24 14.88
C PRO A 286 -4.41 7.23 16.38
N PHE A 287 -5.14 6.22 16.86
CA PHE A 287 -5.55 6.09 18.25
C PHE A 287 -4.51 5.40 19.14
N VAL A 288 -3.40 4.91 18.60
CA VAL A 288 -2.26 4.36 19.37
C VAL A 288 -1.35 5.50 19.83
N ASP A 289 -0.70 5.35 20.99
CA ASP A 289 0.25 6.32 21.51
C ASP A 289 1.41 6.60 20.53
N LEU A 290 1.83 7.87 20.44
CA LEU A 290 2.84 8.32 19.47
C LEU A 290 4.26 7.80 19.73
N ALA A 291 4.57 7.40 20.96
CA ALA A 291 5.93 6.95 21.32
C ALA A 291 6.39 5.72 20.49
N PRO A 292 5.58 4.65 20.37
CA PRO A 292 5.86 3.53 19.46
C PRO A 292 6.09 3.96 18.00
N LEU A 293 5.30 4.89 17.46
CA LEU A 293 5.50 5.37 16.08
C LEU A 293 6.91 5.97 15.91
N ARG A 294 7.34 6.81 16.87
CA ARG A 294 8.69 7.41 16.86
C ARG A 294 9.77 6.33 16.93
N GLU A 295 9.59 5.34 17.79
CA GLU A 295 10.54 4.25 17.96
C GLU A 295 10.68 3.42 16.68
N LEU A 296 9.55 3.06 16.05
CA LEU A 296 9.51 2.32 14.79
C LEU A 296 10.26 3.06 13.69
N VAL A 297 9.92 4.34 13.44
CA VAL A 297 10.52 5.06 12.31
C VAL A 297 12.01 5.28 12.46
N ARG A 298 12.47 5.55 13.69
CA ARG A 298 13.90 5.68 14.00
C ARG A 298 14.62 4.34 13.91
N GLY A 299 13.99 3.26 14.38
CA GLY A 299 14.53 1.91 14.30
C GLY A 299 14.73 1.45 12.86
N VAL A 300 13.72 1.65 12.01
CA VAL A 300 13.79 1.33 10.57
C VAL A 300 14.89 2.15 9.88
N LYS A 301 14.99 3.46 10.15
CA LYS A 301 16.11 4.29 9.64
C LYS A 301 17.48 3.78 10.10
N LYS A 302 17.61 3.38 11.35
CA LYS A 302 18.87 2.86 11.93
C LYS A 302 19.32 1.55 11.25
N LEU A 303 18.39 0.76 10.73
CA LEU A 303 18.68 -0.44 9.94
C LEU A 303 19.17 -0.12 8.50
N GLY A 304 19.15 1.16 8.10
CA GLY A 304 19.63 1.62 6.80
C GLY A 304 18.56 1.71 5.71
N TYR A 305 17.27 1.59 6.06
CA TYR A 305 16.17 1.82 5.13
C TYR A 305 15.96 3.31 4.86
N THR A 306 15.56 3.63 3.62
CA THR A 306 15.12 4.97 3.23
C THR A 306 13.61 5.00 3.08
N TYR A 307 12.93 5.94 3.75
CA TYR A 307 11.49 6.10 3.59
C TYR A 307 11.16 6.67 2.20
N LEU A 308 10.36 5.92 1.43
CA LEU A 308 9.92 6.27 0.09
C LEU A 308 8.78 7.29 0.16
N ASP A 309 8.94 8.42 -0.52
CA ASP A 309 7.80 9.28 -0.81
C ASP A 309 7.04 8.73 -2.01
N VAL A 310 5.86 8.16 -1.77
CA VAL A 310 5.05 7.55 -2.84
C VAL A 310 4.62 8.56 -3.90
N LYS A 311 4.64 9.88 -3.61
CA LYS A 311 4.35 10.94 -4.58
C LYS A 311 5.44 11.07 -5.66
N THR A 312 6.64 10.51 -5.44
CA THR A 312 7.70 10.49 -6.47
C THR A 312 7.51 9.36 -7.48
N LEU A 313 6.61 8.41 -7.20
CA LEU A 313 6.20 7.40 -8.17
C LEU A 313 5.29 8.03 -9.23
N THR A 314 5.13 7.33 -10.35
CA THR A 314 4.11 7.69 -11.34
C THR A 314 2.80 7.03 -10.95
N ASN A 315 1.95 7.76 -10.23
CA ASN A 315 0.62 7.27 -9.87
C ASN A 315 -0.46 7.99 -10.68
N VAL A 316 -1.47 7.24 -11.14
CA VAL A 316 -2.65 7.76 -11.80
C VAL A 316 -3.90 7.24 -11.11
N VAL A 317 -4.76 8.17 -10.69
CA VAL A 317 -6.10 7.90 -10.17
C VAL A 317 -7.12 8.45 -11.14
N ARG A 318 -8.00 7.59 -11.64
CA ARG A 318 -9.05 7.94 -12.61
C ARG A 318 -10.40 7.99 -11.90
N ALA A 319 -11.24 8.94 -12.28
CA ALA A 319 -12.66 9.00 -11.96
C ALA A 319 -13.40 9.41 -13.24
N GLN A 320 -14.74 9.38 -13.23
CA GLN A 320 -15.56 9.67 -14.43
C GLN A 320 -15.08 10.86 -15.27
N ASN A 321 -14.84 12.01 -14.63
CA ASN A 321 -14.45 13.26 -15.31
C ASN A 321 -13.23 13.94 -14.68
N LYS A 322 -12.44 13.20 -13.90
CA LYS A 322 -11.26 13.72 -13.19
C LYS A 322 -10.13 12.70 -13.25
N VAL A 323 -8.91 13.21 -13.21
CA VAL A 323 -7.72 12.40 -13.05
C VAL A 323 -6.79 13.09 -12.05
N VAL A 324 -6.15 12.31 -11.18
CA VAL A 324 -5.06 12.77 -10.32
C VAL A 324 -3.79 12.07 -10.80
N VAL A 325 -2.73 12.84 -11.00
CA VAL A 325 -1.44 12.33 -11.47
C VAL A 325 -0.34 12.81 -10.54
N THR A 326 0.59 11.90 -10.24
CA THR A 326 1.91 12.21 -9.67
C THR A 326 2.97 11.63 -10.61
N GLY A 327 4.17 12.20 -10.61
CA GLY A 327 5.18 11.82 -11.59
C GLY A 327 4.80 12.28 -13.01
N LYS A 328 5.08 11.43 -14.01
CA LYS A 328 4.81 11.73 -15.43
C LYS A 328 3.98 10.61 -16.05
N ALA A 329 2.77 10.91 -16.49
CA ALA A 329 1.91 9.94 -17.15
C ALA A 329 1.03 10.59 -18.22
N ASP A 330 0.93 9.91 -19.36
CA ASP A 330 -0.11 10.20 -20.33
C ASP A 330 -1.47 9.73 -19.80
N VAL A 331 -2.45 10.62 -19.80
CA VAL A 331 -3.80 10.35 -19.27
C VAL A 331 -4.88 10.74 -20.27
N LYS A 332 -5.99 9.99 -20.22
CA LYS A 332 -7.20 10.23 -20.99
C LYS A 332 -8.34 10.59 -20.05
N LEU A 333 -9.07 11.66 -20.37
CA LEU A 333 -10.32 12.01 -19.72
C LEU A 333 -11.46 12.01 -20.72
N SER A 334 -12.56 11.36 -20.36
CA SER A 334 -13.81 11.43 -21.12
C SER A 334 -14.64 12.60 -20.62
N LEU A 335 -14.84 13.61 -21.47
CA LEU A 335 -15.60 14.82 -21.13
C LEU A 335 -16.88 14.90 -21.96
N THR A 336 -17.98 15.32 -21.31
CA THR A 336 -19.29 15.53 -21.95
C THR A 336 -19.77 16.98 -21.82
N GLY A 337 -19.11 17.89 -22.54
CA GLY A 337 -19.45 19.32 -22.53
C GLY A 337 -18.94 20.08 -21.32
N HIS A 338 -17.80 19.65 -20.77
CA HIS A 338 -17.13 20.25 -19.60
C HIS A 338 -15.99 21.17 -20.03
N TYR A 339 -15.68 22.18 -19.23
CA TYR A 339 -14.39 22.87 -19.31
C TYR A 339 -13.32 22.00 -18.65
N LEU A 340 -12.14 21.94 -19.24
CA LEU A 340 -10.99 21.32 -18.57
C LEU A 340 -10.39 22.33 -17.60
N ALA A 341 -10.29 21.96 -16.33
CA ALA A 341 -9.50 22.65 -15.34
C ALA A 341 -8.30 21.79 -14.94
N GLU A 342 -7.13 22.39 -14.88
CA GLU A 342 -5.87 21.76 -14.50
C GLU A 342 -5.35 22.47 -13.26
N HIS A 343 -5.14 21.72 -12.19
CA HIS A 343 -4.62 22.24 -10.92
C HIS A 343 -3.31 21.52 -10.62
N PHE A 344 -2.23 22.28 -10.45
CA PHE A 344 -0.92 21.77 -10.09
C PHE A 344 -0.64 22.09 -8.63
N PHE A 345 -0.10 21.11 -7.93
CA PHE A 345 0.26 21.21 -6.52
C PHE A 345 1.75 20.92 -6.35
N ASN A 346 2.40 21.60 -5.40
CA ASN A 346 3.76 21.25 -5.01
C ASN A 346 3.77 20.01 -4.09
N GLU A 347 4.97 19.61 -3.64
CA GLU A 347 5.16 18.45 -2.76
C GLU A 347 4.45 18.56 -1.42
N GLN A 348 4.12 19.79 -0.98
CA GLN A 348 3.35 20.07 0.24
C GLN A 348 1.85 20.19 -0.03
N GLY A 349 1.38 19.85 -1.23
CA GLY A 349 -0.04 19.94 -1.60
C GLY A 349 -0.58 21.36 -1.71
N ALA A 350 0.29 22.39 -1.74
CA ALA A 350 -0.12 23.76 -1.98
C ALA A 350 -0.28 24.00 -3.49
N PRO A 351 -1.35 24.68 -3.94
CA PRO A 351 -1.56 24.98 -5.35
C PRO A 351 -0.46 25.92 -5.85
N VAL A 352 0.12 25.59 -7.01
CA VAL A 352 1.16 26.39 -7.67
C VAL A 352 0.73 26.98 -9.00
N GLU A 353 -0.18 26.29 -9.69
CA GLU A 353 -0.72 26.74 -10.97
C GLU A 353 -2.15 26.22 -11.13
N GLU A 354 -3.00 27.05 -11.70
CA GLU A 354 -4.36 26.70 -12.09
C GLU A 354 -4.61 27.23 -13.49
N SER A 355 -5.18 26.38 -14.36
CA SER A 355 -5.61 26.78 -15.68
C SER A 355 -7.01 26.25 -15.97
N VAL A 356 -7.82 27.04 -16.65
CA VAL A 356 -9.15 26.63 -17.10
C VAL A 356 -9.29 26.92 -18.58
N GLY A 357 -9.63 25.90 -19.36
CA GLY A 357 -9.81 26.01 -20.79
C GLY A 357 -10.94 27.00 -21.16
N SER A 358 -10.77 27.69 -22.29
CA SER A 358 -11.74 28.70 -22.76
C SER A 358 -12.96 28.13 -23.50
N ARG A 359 -13.00 26.82 -23.72
CA ARG A 359 -14.10 26.13 -24.42
C ARG A 359 -14.45 24.82 -23.73
N ARG A 360 -15.71 24.41 -23.91
CA ARG A 360 -16.18 23.08 -23.52
C ARG A 360 -15.58 22.02 -24.45
N LEU A 361 -15.27 20.86 -23.88
CA LEU A 361 -14.71 19.71 -24.58
C LEU A 361 -15.68 18.53 -24.54
N TRP A 362 -15.66 17.73 -25.60
CA TRP A 362 -16.45 16.53 -25.79
C TRP A 362 -15.55 15.38 -26.25
N GLY A 363 -15.83 14.17 -25.77
CA GLY A 363 -15.05 12.97 -26.11
C GLY A 363 -13.82 12.80 -25.24
N GLU A 364 -12.89 11.95 -25.69
CA GLU A 364 -11.62 11.71 -25.01
C GLU A 364 -10.63 12.86 -25.22
N VAL A 365 -10.04 13.33 -24.13
CA VAL A 365 -9.01 14.34 -24.10
C VAL A 365 -7.73 13.73 -23.55
N GLU A 366 -6.68 13.75 -24.36
CA GLU A 366 -5.33 13.31 -23.94
C GLU A 366 -4.56 14.46 -23.30
N ARG A 367 -3.89 14.17 -22.18
CA ARG A 367 -2.92 15.04 -21.52
C ARG A 367 -1.63 14.27 -21.28
N LYS A 368 -0.49 14.94 -21.48
CA LYS A 368 0.85 14.37 -21.42
C LYS A 368 1.59 14.85 -20.19
#